data_AF-A0A7S0IHG3-F1
#
_entry.id   AF-A0A7S0IHG3-F1
#
_cell.length_a   1.000
_cell.length_b   1.000
_cell.length_c   1.000
_cell.angle_alpha   90.00
_cell.angle_beta   90.00
_cell.angle_gamma   90.00
#
_symmetry.space_group_name_H-M   'P 1'
#
loop_
_entity.id
_entity.type
_entity.pdbx_description
1 polymer ?
#
loop_
_entity_poly.entity_id
_entity_poly.type
_entity_poly.pdbx_seq_one_letter_code
_entity_poly.pdbx_strand_id
1 'polypeptide(L)'
;FQGIMFYSFMGVALLGAFYLLERSRRSHGWKYPMQDAIYWQIFGDPNDFRERQTFPFCCYRIDPPKVFDTPIEKICYDISEALKDGKTKEIMGAVLYDITAEANNEGMLRDEYIRERVVEEFNRLGYGDLRAEIADKIPKANPLRDLLDALLTERFDFEAQVLHRAMKGWGCDEDTLTTILCTLDEADIFKLQNAYSSRFEKSLEQAMLSETEGKYKRV
;
A
#
# COMPACT_ATOMS: atom_id res chain seq x y z
N PHE A 1 51.11 -36.28 -19.72
CA PHE A 1 50.44 -36.59 -21.00
C PHE A 1 49.20 -37.41 -20.68
N GLN A 2 47.96 -37.12 -21.04
CA GLN A 2 47.20 -36.10 -21.78
C GLN A 2 45.76 -36.43 -21.30
N GLY A 3 44.85 -35.51 -21.01
CA GLY A 3 44.49 -34.33 -21.77
C GLY A 3 43.03 -34.46 -22.21
N ILE A 4 42.28 -33.39 -21.96
CA ILE A 4 41.09 -32.96 -22.71
C ILE A 4 39.77 -33.67 -22.34
N MET A 5 38.92 -32.95 -21.58
CA MET A 5 37.51 -32.67 -21.91
C MET A 5 36.81 -32.04 -20.69
N PHE A 6 37.00 -30.74 -20.44
CA PHE A 6 36.01 -29.88 -19.78
C PHE A 6 36.34 -28.41 -20.12
N TYR A 7 36.36 -28.12 -21.42
CA TYR A 7 36.21 -26.76 -21.92
C TYR A 7 34.72 -26.45 -22.07
N SER A 8 34.34 -25.25 -21.64
CA SER A 8 33.04 -24.56 -21.79
C SER A 8 32.31 -24.40 -20.46
N PHE A 9 32.56 -23.28 -19.79
CA PHE A 9 31.54 -22.49 -19.04
C PHE A 9 32.17 -21.22 -18.45
N MET A 10 33.50 -21.20 -18.22
CA MET A 10 34.20 -20.04 -17.62
C MET A 10 34.50 -18.89 -18.61
N GLY A 11 34.54 -19.17 -19.92
CA GLY A 11 34.77 -18.13 -20.95
C GLY A 11 33.55 -17.24 -21.24
N VAL A 12 32.34 -17.76 -21.04
CA VAL A 12 31.10 -17.06 -21.39
C VAL A 12 30.67 -16.06 -20.31
N ALA A 13 31.04 -16.31 -19.05
CA ALA A 13 30.73 -15.43 -17.92
C ALA A 13 31.57 -14.15 -17.89
N LEU A 14 32.86 -14.25 -18.24
CA LEU A 14 33.76 -13.08 -18.32
C LEU A 14 33.42 -12.17 -19.52
N LEU A 15 33.03 -12.76 -20.66
CA LEU A 15 32.51 -12.01 -21.80
C LEU A 15 31.14 -11.40 -21.51
N GLY A 16 30.30 -12.06 -20.72
CA GLY A 16 29.00 -11.54 -20.28
C GLY A 16 29.12 -10.30 -19.37
N ALA A 17 30.03 -10.33 -18.40
CA ALA A 17 30.30 -9.20 -17.51
C ALA A 17 30.93 -8.01 -18.26
N PHE A 18 31.84 -8.28 -19.20
CA PHE A 18 32.45 -7.25 -20.04
C PHE A 18 31.43 -6.63 -21.01
N TYR A 19 30.57 -7.44 -21.63
CA TYR A 19 29.50 -6.97 -22.53
C TYR A 19 28.43 -6.14 -21.81
N LEU A 20 28.07 -6.49 -20.57
CA LEU A 20 27.13 -5.71 -19.75
C LEU A 20 27.75 -4.38 -19.27
N LEU A 21 29.04 -4.37 -18.92
CA LEU A 21 29.79 -3.15 -18.60
C LEU A 21 29.92 -2.22 -19.82
N GLU A 22 30.20 -2.74 -21.01
CA GLU A 22 30.28 -1.92 -22.23
C GLU A 22 28.91 -1.45 -22.76
N ARG A 23 27.84 -2.21 -22.52
CA ARG A 23 26.46 -1.79 -22.82
C ARG A 23 25.99 -0.67 -21.89
N SER A 24 26.37 -0.72 -20.61
CA SER A 24 26.16 0.38 -19.66
C SER A 24 26.99 1.62 -20.05
N ARG A 25 28.27 1.42 -20.44
CA ARG A 25 29.18 2.48 -20.91
C ARG A 25 28.62 3.26 -22.11
N ARG A 26 27.96 2.59 -23.07
CA ARG A 26 27.40 3.21 -24.29
C ARG A 26 26.04 3.88 -24.10
N SER A 27 25.25 3.46 -23.11
CA SER A 27 23.86 3.94 -22.94
C SER A 27 23.74 5.14 -22.00
N HIS A 28 24.60 5.26 -20.97
CA HIS A 28 24.38 6.23 -19.90
C HIS A 28 25.53 7.21 -19.66
N GLY A 29 26.57 7.22 -20.52
CA GLY A 29 27.63 8.23 -20.56
C GLY A 29 28.03 8.80 -19.20
N TRP A 30 29.01 8.17 -18.51
CA TRP A 30 29.61 8.55 -17.23
C TRP A 30 28.95 9.72 -16.48
N LYS A 31 28.08 9.43 -15.51
CA LYS A 31 27.53 10.47 -14.64
C LYS A 31 28.36 10.75 -13.37
N TYR A 32 29.09 9.79 -12.78
CA TYR A 32 29.76 10.04 -11.48
C TYR A 32 31.11 9.31 -11.27
N PRO A 33 32.22 9.81 -11.83
CA PRO A 33 33.55 9.19 -11.72
C PRO A 33 34.12 9.13 -10.29
N MET A 34 33.62 9.93 -9.35
CA MET A 34 34.06 9.87 -7.94
C MET A 34 33.51 8.65 -7.19
N GLN A 35 32.32 8.18 -7.53
CA GLN A 35 31.71 7.02 -6.86
C GLN A 35 32.49 5.75 -7.20
N ASP A 36 32.96 5.62 -8.44
CA ASP A 36 33.86 4.54 -8.85
C ASP A 36 35.20 4.61 -8.14
N ALA A 37 35.79 5.80 -7.96
CA ALA A 37 37.05 5.95 -7.24
C ALA A 37 36.96 5.54 -5.76
N ILE A 38 35.85 5.87 -5.09
CA ILE A 38 35.57 5.47 -3.70
C ILE A 38 35.32 3.96 -3.61
N TYR A 39 34.63 3.37 -4.60
CA TYR A 39 34.42 1.93 -4.70
C TYR A 39 35.77 1.17 -4.73
N TRP A 40 36.73 1.64 -5.53
CA TRP A 40 38.07 1.03 -5.59
C TRP A 40 38.92 1.27 -4.34
N GLN A 41 38.66 2.30 -3.54
CA GLN A 41 39.32 2.49 -2.23
C GLN A 41 38.79 1.56 -1.14
N ILE A 42 37.49 1.25 -1.18
CA ILE A 42 36.85 0.37 -0.19
C ILE A 42 37.17 -1.09 -0.48
N PHE A 43 37.12 -1.47 -1.76
CA PHE A 43 37.29 -2.86 -2.16
C PHE A 43 38.70 -3.17 -2.65
N GLY A 44 39.56 -2.20 -2.97
CA GLY A 44 40.91 -2.45 -3.47
C GLY A 44 40.96 -2.77 -4.97
N ASP A 45 42.16 -2.68 -5.57
CA ASP A 45 42.39 -2.94 -6.99
C ASP A 45 42.01 -4.39 -7.34
N PRO A 46 41.15 -4.65 -8.34
CA PRO A 46 40.72 -5.98 -8.74
C PRO A 46 41.89 -6.91 -9.12
N ASN A 47 43.06 -6.38 -9.47
CA ASN A 47 44.26 -7.17 -9.75
C ASN A 47 44.93 -7.74 -8.49
N ASP A 48 44.68 -7.15 -7.32
CA ASP A 48 45.24 -7.55 -6.02
C ASP A 48 44.49 -8.77 -5.41
N PHE A 49 43.27 -9.03 -5.88
CA PHE A 49 42.42 -10.15 -5.46
C PHE A 49 42.84 -11.51 -6.01
N ARG A 50 43.79 -11.57 -6.94
CA ARG A 50 44.25 -12.83 -7.53
C ARG A 50 45.03 -13.71 -6.54
N GLU A 51 45.59 -13.15 -5.48
CA GLU A 51 46.51 -13.87 -4.58
C GLU A 51 45.88 -14.40 -3.27
N ARG A 52 44.66 -13.99 -2.92
CA ARG A 52 44.02 -14.35 -1.62
C ARG A 52 42.78 -15.24 -1.73
N GLN A 53 42.80 -16.27 -2.57
CA GLN A 53 41.68 -17.22 -2.69
C GLN A 53 41.80 -18.41 -1.72
N THR A 54 41.44 -18.21 -0.45
CA THR A 54 41.20 -19.32 0.51
C THR A 54 39.96 -19.11 1.39
N PHE A 55 38.93 -18.42 0.91
CA PHE A 55 37.63 -18.40 1.59
C PHE A 55 36.48 -18.56 0.59
N PRO A 56 35.57 -19.53 0.80
CA PRO A 56 34.38 -19.68 -0.02
C PRO A 56 33.41 -18.55 0.36
N PHE A 57 33.43 -17.46 -0.40
CA PHE A 57 32.39 -16.44 -0.36
C PHE A 57 31.10 -17.06 -0.92
N CYS A 58 30.33 -17.71 -0.05
CA CYS A 58 28.94 -17.98 -0.35
C CYS A 58 28.23 -16.63 -0.40
N CYS A 59 27.93 -16.23 -1.63
CA CYS A 59 27.26 -15.02 -2.03
C CYS A 59 25.94 -14.82 -1.27
N TYR A 60 25.91 -13.85 -0.35
CA TYR A 60 24.66 -13.16 -0.06
C TYR A 60 24.26 -12.41 -1.33
N ARG A 61 23.40 -13.02 -2.13
CA ARG A 61 22.72 -12.35 -3.24
C ARG A 61 21.72 -11.38 -2.60
N ILE A 62 22.18 -10.16 -2.33
CA ILE A 62 21.29 -9.04 -2.01
C ILE A 62 20.70 -8.60 -3.33
N ASP A 63 19.40 -8.82 -3.52
CA ASP A 63 18.70 -8.30 -4.70
C ASP A 63 18.77 -6.76 -4.67
N PRO A 64 19.06 -6.10 -5.81
CA PRO A 64 19.10 -4.64 -5.85
C PRO A 64 17.73 -4.07 -5.44
N PRO A 65 17.71 -2.94 -4.72
CA PRO A 65 16.46 -2.33 -4.29
C PRO A 65 15.59 -2.00 -5.52
N LYS A 66 14.29 -2.22 -5.40
CA LYS A 66 13.33 -1.86 -6.44
C LYS A 66 13.33 -0.35 -6.62
N VAL A 67 13.44 0.10 -7.87
CA VAL A 67 13.43 1.53 -8.23
C VAL A 67 12.02 1.88 -8.72
N PHE A 68 11.51 3.03 -8.28
CA PHE A 68 10.19 3.55 -8.65
C PHE A 68 10.35 4.88 -9.37
N ASP A 69 9.52 5.12 -10.38
CA ASP A 69 9.59 6.37 -11.17
C ASP A 69 8.86 7.51 -10.45
N THR A 70 7.83 7.19 -9.66
CA THR A 70 7.04 8.17 -8.90
C THR A 70 6.90 7.80 -7.41
N PRO A 71 6.67 8.79 -6.52
CA PRO A 71 6.40 8.53 -5.11
C PRO A 71 5.16 7.65 -4.89
N ILE A 72 4.08 7.88 -5.66
CA ILE A 72 2.84 7.10 -5.54
C ILE A 72 3.04 5.62 -5.91
N GLU A 73 3.89 5.32 -6.91
CA GLU A 73 4.22 3.93 -7.25
C GLU A 73 4.94 3.21 -6.10
N LYS A 74 5.84 3.91 -5.41
CA LYS A 74 6.50 3.40 -4.21
C LYS A 74 5.47 3.15 -3.11
N ILE A 75 4.57 4.10 -2.86
CA ILE A 75 3.51 3.97 -1.84
C ILE A 75 2.63 2.75 -2.14
N CYS A 76 2.14 2.60 -3.38
CA CYS A 76 1.32 1.46 -3.78
C CYS A 76 2.07 0.13 -3.62
N TYR A 77 3.35 0.08 -3.96
CA TYR A 77 4.17 -1.10 -3.72
C TYR A 77 4.32 -1.43 -2.25
N ASP A 78 4.68 -0.44 -1.42
CA ASP A 78 4.88 -0.62 0.02
C ASP A 78 3.58 -1.09 0.71
N ILE A 79 2.43 -0.52 0.31
CA ILE A 79 1.10 -0.97 0.76
C ILE A 79 0.85 -2.42 0.33
N SER A 80 1.14 -2.77 -0.93
CA SER A 80 0.92 -4.14 -1.44
C SER A 80 1.75 -5.19 -0.69
N GLU A 81 3.01 -4.89 -0.37
CA GLU A 81 3.89 -5.79 0.37
C GLU A 81 3.47 -5.86 1.84
N ALA A 82 3.11 -4.73 2.45
CA ALA A 82 2.67 -4.69 3.82
C ALA A 82 1.34 -5.44 4.03
N LEU A 83 0.43 -5.40 3.05
CA LEU A 83 -0.81 -6.20 3.06
C LEU A 83 -0.53 -7.71 2.99
N LYS A 84 0.43 -8.16 2.16
CA LYS A 84 0.83 -9.58 2.09
C LYS A 84 1.37 -10.09 3.41
N ASP A 85 2.17 -9.28 4.08
CA ASP A 85 2.82 -9.64 5.34
C ASP A 85 1.97 -9.34 6.60
N GLY A 86 0.79 -8.73 6.44
CA GLY A 86 -0.06 -8.31 7.57
C GLY A 86 0.56 -7.22 8.45
N LYS A 87 1.49 -6.44 7.89
CA LYS A 87 2.33 -5.45 8.55
C LYS A 87 1.57 -4.15 8.82
N THR A 88 0.79 -4.16 9.89
CA THR A 88 -0.14 -3.06 10.27
C THR A 88 0.56 -1.72 10.51
N LYS A 89 1.78 -1.71 11.05
CA LYS A 89 2.51 -0.46 11.35
C LYS A 89 2.99 0.22 10.08
N GLU A 90 3.41 -0.58 9.10
CA GLU A 90 3.89 -0.15 7.80
C GLU A 90 2.73 0.41 6.97
N ILE A 91 1.57 -0.25 6.99
CA ILE A 91 0.34 0.28 6.37
C ILE A 91 -0.05 1.61 7.01
N MET A 92 -0.05 1.69 8.34
CA MET A 92 -0.36 2.93 9.04
C MET A 92 0.66 4.03 8.74
N GLY A 93 1.95 3.69 8.64
CA GLY A 93 3.02 4.61 8.28
C GLY A 93 2.80 5.21 6.89
N ALA A 94 2.50 4.36 5.91
CA ALA A 94 2.19 4.79 4.55
C ALA A 94 0.98 5.75 4.52
N VAL A 95 -0.09 5.43 5.25
CA VAL A 95 -1.30 6.27 5.28
C VAL A 95 -1.08 7.60 6.01
N LEU A 96 -0.42 7.60 7.16
CA LEU A 96 -0.26 8.79 8.00
C LEU A 96 0.84 9.73 7.53
N TYR A 97 1.92 9.21 6.92
CA TYR A 97 3.07 10.00 6.54
C TYR A 97 3.20 10.12 5.02
N ASP A 98 3.38 9.00 4.31
CA ASP A 98 3.72 9.04 2.89
C ASP A 98 2.56 9.60 2.05
N ILE A 99 1.36 9.05 2.22
CA ILE A 99 0.15 9.52 1.52
C ILE A 99 -0.18 10.95 1.92
N THR A 100 -0.03 11.31 3.19
CA THR A 100 -0.34 12.67 3.66
C THR A 100 0.63 13.69 3.04
N ALA A 101 1.91 13.33 2.92
CA ALA A 101 2.89 14.18 2.25
C ALA A 101 2.56 14.37 0.78
N GLU A 102 2.25 13.29 0.05
CA GLU A 102 1.91 13.39 -1.37
C GLU A 102 0.58 14.12 -1.61
N ALA A 103 -0.44 13.87 -0.79
CA ALA A 103 -1.71 14.59 -0.85
C ALA A 103 -1.50 16.10 -0.67
N ASN A 104 -0.67 16.51 0.31
CA ASN A 104 -0.33 17.91 0.53
C ASN A 104 0.43 18.53 -0.65
N ASN A 105 1.33 17.77 -1.28
CA ASN A 105 2.06 18.23 -2.47
C ASN A 105 1.11 18.50 -3.66
N GLU A 106 0.04 17.70 -3.78
CA GLU A 106 -0.98 17.86 -4.82
C GLU A 106 -2.13 18.81 -4.40
N GLY A 107 -2.13 19.31 -3.16
CA GLY A 107 -3.18 20.19 -2.64
C GLY A 107 -4.53 19.50 -2.41
N MET A 108 -4.51 18.17 -2.23
CA MET A 108 -5.69 17.35 -2.02
C MET A 108 -5.85 16.98 -0.53
N LEU A 109 -7.09 16.71 -0.11
CA LEU A 109 -7.31 16.08 1.18
C LEU A 109 -6.81 14.63 1.14
N ARG A 110 -6.36 14.11 2.29
CA ARG A 110 -5.78 12.77 2.38
C ARG A 110 -6.75 11.67 1.92
N ASP A 111 -8.00 11.73 2.35
CA ASP A 111 -9.03 10.75 2.00
C ASP A 111 -9.40 10.83 0.51
N GLU A 112 -9.47 12.03 -0.05
CA GLU A 112 -9.69 12.27 -1.47
C GLU A 112 -8.53 11.70 -2.31
N TYR A 113 -7.29 11.97 -1.90
CA TYR A 113 -6.09 11.43 -2.53
C TYR A 113 -6.07 9.90 -2.51
N ILE A 114 -6.44 9.28 -1.38
CA ILE A 114 -6.53 7.83 -1.27
C ILE A 114 -7.57 7.29 -2.26
N ARG A 115 -8.79 7.85 -2.26
CA ARG A 115 -9.91 7.37 -3.08
C ARG A 115 -9.68 7.55 -4.57
N GLU A 116 -9.07 8.66 -4.98
CA GLU A 116 -8.92 9.00 -6.39
C GLU A 116 -7.58 8.56 -6.95
N ARG A 117 -6.47 8.84 -6.25
CA ARG A 117 -5.12 8.65 -6.79
C ARG A 117 -4.58 7.27 -6.43
N VAL A 118 -4.58 6.94 -5.14
CA VAL A 118 -3.96 5.68 -4.66
C VAL A 118 -4.73 4.47 -5.17
N VAL A 119 -6.06 4.48 -5.13
CA VAL A 119 -6.88 3.37 -5.64
C VAL A 119 -6.70 3.20 -7.15
N GLU A 120 -6.68 4.27 -7.93
CA GLU A 120 -6.46 4.21 -9.38
C GLU A 120 -5.08 3.64 -9.69
N GLU A 121 -4.03 4.17 -9.05
CA GLU A 121 -2.65 3.74 -9.27
C GLU A 121 -2.40 2.31 -8.82
N PHE A 122 -2.99 1.90 -7.69
CA PHE A 122 -2.89 0.52 -7.19
C PHE A 122 -3.48 -0.48 -8.20
N ASN A 123 -4.61 -0.12 -8.81
CA ASN A 123 -5.22 -0.89 -9.90
C ASN A 123 -4.37 -0.86 -11.17
N ARG A 124 -3.85 0.31 -11.58
CA ARG A 124 -2.99 0.50 -12.76
C ARG A 124 -1.74 -0.37 -12.71
N LEU A 125 -1.14 -0.50 -11.53
CA LEU A 125 0.06 -1.31 -11.29
C LEU A 125 -0.23 -2.82 -11.22
N GLY A 126 -1.50 -3.23 -11.27
CA GLY A 126 -1.91 -4.63 -11.30
C GLY A 126 -1.86 -5.31 -9.94
N TYR A 127 -1.90 -4.56 -8.83
CA TYR A 127 -1.98 -5.13 -7.49
C TYR A 127 -3.40 -5.60 -7.11
N GLY A 128 -4.39 -5.31 -7.95
CA GLY A 128 -5.79 -5.66 -7.74
C GLY A 128 -6.59 -4.51 -7.14
N ASP A 129 -7.79 -4.80 -6.65
CA ASP A 129 -8.63 -3.81 -5.97
C ASP A 129 -8.21 -3.66 -4.51
N LEU A 130 -7.82 -2.45 -4.12
CA LEU A 130 -7.28 -2.17 -2.79
C LEU A 130 -8.28 -2.53 -1.67
N ARG A 131 -9.58 -2.26 -1.87
CA ARG A 131 -10.62 -2.58 -0.88
C ARG A 131 -10.79 -4.10 -0.73
N ALA A 132 -10.78 -4.83 -1.83
CA ALA A 132 -10.86 -6.29 -1.82
C ALA A 132 -9.63 -6.92 -1.16
N GLU A 133 -8.43 -6.42 -1.44
CA GLU A 133 -7.19 -6.87 -0.81
C GLU A 133 -7.20 -6.62 0.71
N ILE A 134 -7.63 -5.43 1.16
CA ILE A 134 -7.80 -5.15 2.59
C ILE A 134 -8.83 -6.11 3.20
N ALA A 135 -9.93 -6.38 2.49
CA ALA A 135 -10.98 -7.25 2.97
C ALA A 135 -10.55 -8.72 3.12
N ASP A 136 -9.65 -9.19 2.26
CA ASP A 136 -9.07 -10.54 2.27
C ASP A 136 -7.94 -10.67 3.30
N LYS A 137 -6.99 -9.73 3.32
CA LYS A 137 -5.77 -9.82 4.12
C LYS A 137 -5.94 -9.39 5.57
N ILE A 138 -6.85 -8.45 5.86
CA ILE A 138 -7.01 -7.90 7.21
C ILE A 138 -8.30 -8.44 7.86
N PRO A 139 -8.21 -9.15 9.00
CA PRO A 139 -9.38 -9.67 9.71
C PRO A 139 -10.38 -8.58 10.10
N LYS A 140 -11.68 -8.90 10.08
CA LYS A 140 -12.76 -7.96 10.46
C LYS A 140 -12.67 -7.43 11.90
N ALA A 141 -12.02 -8.14 12.80
CA ALA A 141 -11.84 -7.72 14.19
C ALA A 141 -10.69 -6.71 14.39
N ASN A 142 -9.94 -6.37 13.33
CA ASN A 142 -8.81 -5.45 13.42
C ASN A 142 -9.28 -4.00 13.26
N PRO A 143 -9.04 -3.10 14.23
CA PRO A 143 -9.42 -1.69 14.13
C PRO A 143 -8.80 -0.95 12.94
N LEU A 144 -7.63 -1.41 12.45
CA LEU A 144 -7.03 -0.85 11.23
C LEU A 144 -7.97 -1.02 10.04
N ARG A 145 -8.68 -2.14 9.94
CA ARG A 145 -9.59 -2.41 8.84
C ARG A 145 -10.72 -1.38 8.82
N ASP A 146 -11.34 -1.11 9.97
CA ASP A 146 -12.41 -0.10 10.06
C ASP A 146 -11.90 1.29 9.67
N LEU A 147 -10.68 1.65 10.05
CA LEU A 147 -10.05 2.91 9.64
C LEU A 147 -9.82 2.97 8.13
N LEU A 148 -9.28 1.91 7.53
CA LEU A 148 -9.02 1.87 6.09
C LEU A 148 -10.32 1.86 5.28
N ASP A 149 -11.32 1.10 5.74
CA ASP A 149 -12.66 1.09 5.13
C ASP A 149 -13.31 2.48 5.20
N ALA A 150 -13.12 3.22 6.31
CA ALA A 150 -13.58 4.59 6.46
C ALA A 150 -12.86 5.57 5.52
N LEU A 151 -11.54 5.43 5.34
CA LEU A 151 -10.76 6.29 4.44
C LEU A 151 -11.05 6.01 2.96
N LEU A 152 -11.39 4.77 2.62
CA LEU A 152 -11.66 4.36 1.26
C LEU A 152 -13.10 4.65 0.84
N THR A 153 -14.03 4.79 1.78
CA THR A 153 -15.47 4.94 1.50
C THR A 153 -15.91 6.40 1.63
N GLU A 154 -16.90 6.79 0.82
CA GLU A 154 -17.55 8.09 0.99
C GLU A 154 -18.14 8.23 2.40
N ARG A 155 -18.05 9.43 2.97
CA ARG A 155 -18.45 9.71 4.36
C ARG A 155 -19.84 9.16 4.69
N PHE A 156 -20.86 9.54 3.92
CA PHE A 156 -22.25 9.15 4.20
C PHE A 156 -22.52 7.67 3.92
N ASP A 157 -21.79 7.06 2.98
CA ASP A 157 -21.88 5.62 2.74
C ASP A 157 -21.26 4.83 3.90
N PHE A 158 -20.19 5.35 4.50
CA PHE A 158 -19.58 4.75 5.69
C PHE A 158 -20.50 4.91 6.91
N GLU A 159 -21.00 6.11 7.17
CA GLU A 159 -21.95 6.40 8.26
C GLU A 159 -23.21 5.52 8.13
N ALA A 160 -23.77 5.37 6.92
CA ALA A 160 -24.91 4.49 6.67
C ALA A 160 -24.60 3.02 7.03
N GLN A 161 -23.40 2.53 6.73
CA GLN A 161 -22.98 1.19 7.11
C GLN A 161 -22.77 1.02 8.61
N VAL A 162 -22.25 2.04 9.29
CA VAL A 162 -22.11 2.04 10.75
C VAL A 162 -23.50 2.02 11.39
N LEU A 163 -24.42 2.87 10.94
CA LEU A 163 -25.81 2.88 11.41
C LEU A 163 -26.51 1.54 11.19
N HIS A 164 -26.35 0.94 10.01
CA HIS A 164 -26.92 -0.37 9.75
C HIS A 164 -26.36 -1.43 10.70
N ARG A 165 -25.05 -1.41 10.99
CA ARG A 165 -24.42 -2.31 11.96
C ARG A 165 -24.94 -2.08 13.39
N ALA A 166 -25.11 -0.82 13.80
CA ALA A 166 -25.64 -0.44 15.11
C ALA A 166 -27.10 -0.87 15.32
N MET A 167 -27.88 -0.90 14.23
CA MET A 167 -29.28 -1.36 14.22
C MET A 167 -29.41 -2.87 14.03
N LYS A 168 -28.39 -3.55 13.49
CA LYS A 168 -28.48 -4.98 13.16
C LYS A 168 -28.03 -5.86 14.32
N GLY A 169 -28.98 -6.42 15.06
CA GLY A 169 -28.67 -7.41 16.10
C GLY A 169 -29.74 -7.56 17.17
N TRP A 170 -29.41 -8.28 18.24
CA TRP A 170 -30.22 -8.29 19.46
C TRP A 170 -29.83 -7.09 20.31
N GLY A 171 -30.65 -6.03 20.24
CA GLY A 171 -30.35 -4.73 20.84
C GLY A 171 -29.83 -3.74 19.80
N CYS A 172 -30.18 -2.46 20.00
CA CYS A 172 -29.70 -1.35 19.19
C CYS A 172 -28.57 -0.64 19.95
N ASP A 173 -27.46 -0.33 19.26
CA ASP A 173 -26.41 0.54 19.80
C ASP A 173 -26.86 2.00 19.68
N GLU A 174 -27.65 2.42 20.67
CA GLU A 174 -28.22 3.76 20.79
C GLU A 174 -27.15 4.85 20.87
N ASP A 175 -25.97 4.57 21.45
CA ASP A 175 -24.89 5.54 21.61
C ASP A 175 -24.27 5.89 20.24
N THR A 176 -23.99 4.88 19.41
CA THR A 176 -23.50 5.09 18.05
C THR A 176 -24.53 5.81 17.18
N LEU A 177 -25.81 5.42 17.29
CA LEU A 177 -26.91 6.03 16.56
C LEU A 177 -27.06 7.52 16.93
N THR A 178 -27.05 7.85 18.22
CA THR A 178 -27.11 9.24 18.70
C THR A 178 -25.87 10.03 18.29
N THR A 179 -24.67 9.46 18.39
CA THR A 179 -23.42 10.14 18.03
C THR A 179 -23.41 10.58 16.57
N ILE A 180 -23.83 9.72 15.65
CA ILE A 180 -23.89 10.07 14.22
C ILE A 180 -25.00 11.11 14.02
N LEU A 181 -26.23 10.80 14.40
CA LEU A 181 -27.38 11.66 14.07
C LEU A 181 -27.31 13.06 14.71
N CYS A 182 -26.77 13.20 15.92
CA CYS A 182 -26.66 14.49 16.59
C CYS A 182 -25.51 15.37 16.07
N THR A 183 -24.65 14.86 15.18
CA THR A 183 -23.53 15.61 14.59
C THR A 183 -23.80 16.10 13.17
N LEU A 184 -24.93 15.73 12.58
CA LEU A 184 -25.29 16.08 11.21
C LEU A 184 -26.19 17.31 11.15
N ASP A 185 -26.01 18.11 10.10
CA ASP A 185 -26.95 19.16 9.74
C ASP A 185 -28.08 18.63 8.85
N GLU A 186 -29.09 19.46 8.57
CA GLU A 186 -30.27 19.07 7.80
C GLU A 186 -29.91 18.57 6.38
N ALA A 187 -28.91 19.18 5.74
CA ALA A 187 -28.49 18.80 4.39
C ALA A 187 -27.74 17.46 4.40
N ASP A 188 -26.93 17.22 5.42
CA ASP A 188 -26.17 15.99 5.61
C ASP A 188 -27.08 14.82 6.01
N ILE A 189 -28.13 15.06 6.79
CA ILE A 189 -29.16 14.04 7.08
C ILE A 189 -29.80 13.55 5.78
N PHE A 190 -30.15 14.45 4.86
CA PHE A 190 -30.74 14.05 3.57
C PHE A 190 -29.77 13.18 2.74
N LYS A 191 -28.49 13.54 2.69
CA LYS A 191 -27.46 12.74 2.00
C LYS A 191 -27.32 11.35 2.63
N LEU A 192 -27.29 11.28 3.96
CA LEU A 192 -27.22 10.03 4.71
C LEU A 192 -28.46 9.14 4.45
N GLN A 193 -29.67 9.70 4.46
CA GLN A 193 -30.90 8.97 4.16
C GLN A 193 -30.87 8.36 2.75
N ASN A 194 -30.37 9.11 1.77
CA ASN A 194 -30.22 8.62 0.40
C ASN A 194 -29.18 7.50 0.30
N ALA A 195 -28.00 7.69 0.90
CA ALA A 195 -26.94 6.69 0.96
C ALA A 195 -27.42 5.38 1.61
N TYR A 196 -28.12 5.49 2.75
CA TYR A 196 -28.69 4.34 3.46
C TYR A 196 -29.73 3.60 2.62
N SER A 197 -30.69 4.33 2.04
CA SER A 197 -31.78 3.74 1.24
C SER A 197 -31.26 3.07 -0.03
N SER A 198 -30.27 3.68 -0.68
CA SER A 198 -29.63 3.11 -1.87
C SER A 198 -28.88 1.80 -1.58
N ARG A 199 -28.40 1.61 -0.34
CA ARG A 199 -27.57 0.46 0.03
C ARG A 199 -28.35 -0.70 0.64
N PHE A 200 -29.41 -0.41 1.40
CA PHE A 200 -30.12 -1.41 2.21
C PHE A 200 -31.58 -1.63 1.79
N GLU A 201 -32.03 -0.99 0.71
CA GLU A 201 -33.40 -1.11 0.16
C GLU A 201 -34.52 -0.85 1.19
N LYS A 202 -34.18 -0.13 2.28
CA LYS A 202 -35.06 0.24 3.38
C LYS A 202 -34.70 1.66 3.81
N SER A 203 -35.70 2.49 4.11
CA SER A 203 -35.39 3.85 4.56
C SER A 203 -34.73 3.84 5.95
N LEU A 204 -33.87 4.82 6.21
CA LEU A 204 -33.23 4.98 7.51
C LEU A 204 -34.29 5.10 8.63
N GLU A 205 -35.34 5.88 8.39
CA GLU A 205 -36.46 6.04 9.32
C GLU A 205 -37.16 4.70 9.62
N GLN A 206 -37.47 3.91 8.59
CA GLN A 206 -38.08 2.59 8.78
C GLN A 206 -37.18 1.64 9.55
N ALA A 207 -35.87 1.74 9.38
CA ALA A 207 -34.90 0.94 10.13
C ALA A 207 -34.89 1.36 11.60
N MET A 208 -34.79 2.66 11.89
CA MET A 208 -34.80 3.16 13.26
C MET A 208 -36.12 2.83 13.98
N LEU A 209 -37.26 2.98 13.31
CA LEU A 209 -38.56 2.67 13.89
C LEU A 209 -38.75 1.17 14.20
N SER A 210 -38.03 0.26 13.51
CA SER A 210 -38.12 -1.17 13.80
C SER A 210 -37.21 -1.61 14.96
N GLU A 211 -36.07 -0.93 15.15
CA GLU A 211 -35.06 -1.34 16.13
C GLU A 211 -35.08 -0.54 17.44
N THR A 212 -35.79 0.59 17.48
CA THR A 212 -35.91 1.43 18.68
C THR A 212 -37.32 1.38 19.27
N GLU A 213 -37.42 1.54 20.59
CA GLU A 213 -38.70 1.53 21.32
C GLU A 213 -38.80 2.67 22.34
N GLY A 214 -40.00 2.87 22.91
CA GLY A 214 -40.20 3.73 24.07
C GLY A 214 -39.91 5.21 23.83
N LYS A 215 -39.18 5.84 24.77
CA LYS A 215 -38.87 7.27 24.73
C LYS A 215 -37.84 7.61 23.67
N TYR A 216 -36.84 6.74 23.47
CA TYR A 216 -35.75 6.95 22.52
C TYR A 216 -36.29 7.14 21.11
N LYS A 217 -37.19 6.25 20.66
CA LYS A 217 -37.87 6.34 19.36
C LYS A 217 -38.61 7.66 19.08
N ARG A 218 -39.06 8.37 20.12
CA ARG A 218 -39.86 9.59 19.98
C ARG A 218 -39.03 10.87 19.89
N VAL A 219 -37.79 10.81 20.35
CA VAL A 219 -36.84 11.93 20.35
C VAL A 219 -36.14 11.96 19.00
#